data_AF-A0A450ZVP1-F1
#
_entry.id   AF-A0A450ZVP1-F1
#
_cell.length_a   1.000
_cell.length_b   1.000
_cell.length_c   1.000
_cell.angle_alpha   90.00
_cell.angle_beta   90.00
_cell.angle_gamma   90.00
#
_symmetry.space_group_name_H-M   'P 1'
#
loop_
_entity.id
_entity.type
_entity.pdbx_description
1 polymer ?
#
loop_
_entity_poly.entity_id
_entity_poly.type
_entity_poly.pdbx_seq_one_letter_code
_entity_poly.pdbx_strand_id
1 'polypeptide(L)'
;MDNQSIDMMPLEELIVPVVVPDIKKQSREDPDYKLTATDVDKWESKNGKIPDGSLIVERSHYVEKDIRDSIKGEHVSASCRD
;
A
#
# COMPACT_ATOMS: atom_id res chain seq x y z
N MET A 1 1.02 -15.20 21.36
CA MET A 1 1.09 -14.87 19.93
C MET A 1 2.37 -15.48 19.43
N ASP A 2 2.23 -16.38 18.49
CA ASP A 2 3.30 -17.29 18.11
C ASP A 2 4.17 -16.50 17.12
N ASN A 3 5.42 -16.26 17.50
CA ASN A 3 6.38 -15.51 16.68
C ASN A 3 6.83 -16.40 15.52
N GLN A 4 5.95 -16.63 14.54
CA GLN A 4 6.31 -17.34 13.32
C GLN A 4 7.27 -16.47 12.51
N SER A 5 8.45 -17.03 12.26
CA SER A 5 9.42 -16.44 11.34
C SER A 5 9.00 -16.71 9.90
N ILE A 6 9.45 -15.88 8.96
CA ILE A 6 9.04 -15.94 7.55
C ILE A 6 9.36 -17.29 6.89
N ASP A 7 10.41 -17.96 7.35
CA ASP A 7 10.83 -19.29 6.92
C ASP A 7 9.91 -20.42 7.42
N MET A 8 9.05 -20.13 8.40
CA MET A 8 8.08 -21.06 8.98
C MET A 8 6.66 -20.84 8.44
N MET A 9 6.46 -19.88 7.52
CA MET A 9 5.16 -19.64 6.89
C MET A 9 4.87 -20.70 5.80
N PRO A 10 3.68 -21.31 5.80
CA PRO A 10 3.24 -22.16 4.70
C PRO A 10 3.25 -21.39 3.37
N LEU A 11 3.61 -22.05 2.28
CA LEU A 11 3.67 -21.43 0.96
C LEU A 11 2.30 -20.89 0.52
N GLU A 12 1.23 -21.57 0.93
CA GLU A 12 -0.15 -21.23 0.62
C GLU A 12 -0.56 -19.86 1.19
N GLU A 13 0.09 -19.39 2.27
CA GLU A 13 -0.14 -18.08 2.86
C GLU A 13 0.62 -16.96 2.12
N LEU A 14 1.60 -17.31 1.28
CA LEU A 14 2.39 -16.35 0.50
C LEU A 14 1.77 -16.07 -0.88
N ILE A 15 0.80 -16.86 -1.31
CA ILE A 15 0.12 -16.72 -2.61
C ILE A 15 -1.34 -16.37 -2.36
N VAL A 16 -1.63 -15.08 -2.39
CA VAL A 16 -2.97 -14.55 -2.11
C VAL A 16 -3.43 -13.58 -3.20
N PRO A 17 -4.75 -13.39 -3.37
CA PRO A 17 -5.26 -12.33 -4.24
C PRO A 17 -4.77 -10.97 -3.76
N VAL A 18 -4.47 -10.07 -4.70
CA VAL A 18 -4.03 -8.70 -4.38
C VAL A 18 -5.10 -7.70 -4.81
N VAL A 19 -5.43 -6.80 -3.89
CA VAL A 19 -6.38 -5.70 -4.08
C VAL A 19 -5.62 -4.39 -4.00
N VAL A 20 -5.84 -3.51 -4.98
CA VAL A 20 -5.10 -2.25 -5.10
C VAL A 20 -6.04 -1.05 -5.13
N PRO A 21 -6.42 -0.49 -3.97
CA PRO A 21 -7.15 0.77 -3.91
C PRO A 21 -6.24 1.94 -4.32
N ASP A 22 -6.74 2.81 -5.21
CA ASP A 22 -6.01 4.00 -5.66
C ASP A 22 -6.42 5.22 -4.80
N ILE A 23 -5.50 5.63 -3.91
CA ILE A 23 -5.63 6.82 -3.05
C ILE A 23 -4.65 7.92 -3.47
N LYS A 24 -4.12 7.84 -4.69
CA LYS A 24 -3.08 8.74 -5.17
C LYS A 24 -3.52 10.20 -5.15
N LYS A 25 -4.79 10.48 -5.46
CA LYS A 25 -5.32 11.85 -5.42
C LYS A 25 -5.35 12.39 -3.99
N GLN A 26 -5.93 11.62 -3.07
CA GLN A 26 -6.08 11.98 -1.66
C GLN A 26 -4.71 12.18 -1.01
N SER A 27 -3.78 11.26 -1.24
CA SER A 27 -2.43 11.36 -0.70
C SER A 27 -1.64 12.53 -1.28
N ARG A 28 -1.89 12.98 -2.52
CA ARG A 28 -1.28 14.21 -3.07
C ARG A 28 -1.77 15.47 -2.37
N GLU A 29 -3.05 15.49 -1.98
CA GLU A 29 -3.67 16.63 -1.30
C GLU A 29 -3.28 16.68 0.18
N ASP A 30 -3.20 15.50 0.81
CA ASP A 30 -2.78 15.31 2.20
C ASP A 30 -1.76 14.16 2.27
N PRO A 31 -0.45 14.44 2.44
CA PRO A 31 0.56 13.40 2.55
C PRO A 31 0.29 12.40 3.68
N ASP A 32 -0.32 12.81 4.78
CA ASP A 32 -0.61 11.92 5.92
C ASP A 32 -1.96 11.17 5.74
N TYR A 33 -2.57 11.25 4.56
CA TYR A 33 -3.81 10.54 4.25
C TYR A 33 -3.64 9.03 4.40
N LYS A 34 -4.56 8.42 5.15
CA LYS A 34 -4.60 6.97 5.38
C LYS A 34 -5.75 6.36 4.59
N LEU A 35 -5.52 5.18 4.01
CA LEU A 35 -6.59 4.38 3.43
C LEU A 35 -7.71 4.18 4.46
N THR A 36 -8.95 4.51 4.08
CA THR A 36 -10.12 4.42 4.96
C THR A 36 -11.04 3.27 4.55
N ALA A 37 -11.90 2.82 5.46
CA ALA A 37 -12.95 1.85 5.13
C ALA A 37 -13.84 2.33 3.97
N THR A 38 -14.13 3.63 3.92
CA THR A 38 -14.89 4.25 2.82
C THR A 38 -14.21 4.09 1.46
N ASP A 39 -12.88 4.09 1.40
CA ASP A 39 -12.15 3.87 0.14
C ASP A 39 -12.24 2.42 -0.30
N VAL A 40 -12.23 1.49 0.67
CA VAL A 40 -12.45 0.06 0.44
C VAL A 40 -13.86 -0.17 -0.10
N ASP A 41 -14.90 0.41 0.52
CA ASP A 41 -16.29 0.29 0.06
C ASP A 41 -16.47 0.83 -1.37
N LYS A 42 -15.81 1.95 -1.69
CA LYS A 42 -15.81 2.52 -3.05
C LYS A 42 -15.09 1.62 -4.05
N TRP A 43 -14.03 0.94 -3.63
CA TRP A 43 -13.33 -0.01 -4.47
C TRP A 43 -14.20 -1.25 -4.72
N GLU A 44 -14.84 -1.80 -3.69
CA GLU A 44 -15.73 -2.96 -3.79
C GLU A 44 -16.95 -2.67 -4.68
N SER A 45 -17.51 -1.47 -4.56
CA SER A 45 -18.64 -1.03 -5.39
C SER A 45 -18.32 -1.03 -6.89
N LYS A 46 -17.03 -0.90 -7.26
CA LYS A 46 -16.59 -0.86 -8.66
C LYS A 46 -16.03 -2.19 -9.16
N ASN A 47 -15.38 -2.97 -8.29
CA ASN A 47 -14.61 -4.16 -8.66
C ASN A 47 -15.25 -5.47 -8.15
N GLY A 48 -16.30 -5.38 -7.34
CA GLY A 48 -16.88 -6.50 -6.61
C GLY A 48 -16.28 -6.67 -5.22
N LYS A 49 -16.90 -7.54 -4.43
CA LYS A 49 -16.47 -7.83 -3.04
C LYS A 49 -15.02 -8.35 -3.02
N ILE A 50 -14.24 -7.87 -2.08
CA ILE A 50 -12.88 -8.35 -1.84
C ILE A 50 -12.94 -9.80 -1.36
N PRO A 51 -12.20 -10.73 -1.99
CA PRO A 51 -12.10 -12.10 -1.51
C PRO A 51 -11.44 -12.17 -0.14
N ASP A 52 -11.88 -13.11 0.70
CA ASP A 52 -11.25 -13.37 1.98
C ASP A 52 -9.79 -13.81 1.79
N GLY A 53 -8.90 -13.36 2.68
CA GLY A 53 -7.46 -13.62 2.58
C GLY A 53 -6.70 -12.77 1.56
N SER A 54 -7.34 -11.76 0.96
CA SER A 54 -6.66 -10.85 0.03
C SER A 54 -5.65 -9.94 0.74
N LEU A 55 -4.50 -9.72 0.09
CA LEU A 55 -3.57 -8.66 0.46
C LEU A 55 -4.03 -7.32 -0.13
N ILE A 56 -4.16 -6.30 0.72
CA ILE A 56 -4.46 -4.93 0.27
C ILE A 56 -3.16 -4.15 0.15
N VAL A 57 -2.88 -3.64 -1.05
CA VAL A 57 -1.73 -2.78 -1.33
C VAL A 57 -2.26 -1.43 -1.80
N GLU A 58 -2.11 -0.40 -0.98
CA GLU A 58 -2.54 0.94 -1.38
C GLU A 58 -1.61 1.54 -2.45
N ARG A 59 -2.21 2.15 -3.47
CA ARG A 59 -1.48 2.93 -4.47
C ARG A 59 -1.55 4.41 -4.10
N SER A 60 -0.43 4.93 -3.62
CA SER A 60 -0.25 6.33 -3.22
C SER A 60 0.64 7.11 -4.20
N HIS A 61 0.84 8.40 -3.95
CA HIS A 61 1.64 9.28 -4.81
C HIS A 61 3.15 9.29 -4.53
N TYR A 62 3.59 8.61 -3.46
CA TYR A 62 4.98 8.65 -3.00
C TYR A 62 5.98 8.10 -4.03
N VAL A 63 5.63 7.01 -4.74
CA VAL A 63 6.51 6.35 -5.72
C VAL A 63 6.94 7.29 -6.86
N GLU A 64 6.10 8.28 -7.23
CA GLU A 64 6.45 9.24 -8.28
C GLU A 64 7.38 10.36 -7.79
N LYS A 65 7.30 10.72 -6.51
CA LYS A 65 8.14 11.75 -5.91
C LYS A 65 9.58 11.28 -5.87
N ASP A 66 9.79 10.05 -5.40
CA ASP A 66 11.13 9.49 -5.23
C ASP A 66 11.84 9.22 -6.56
N ILE A 67 11.14 8.73 -7.60
CA ILE A 67 11.77 8.51 -8.92
C ILE A 67 12.14 9.85 -9.57
N ARG A 68 11.26 10.85 -9.51
CA ARG A 68 11.52 12.17 -10.10
C ARG A 68 12.67 12.87 -9.37
N ASP A 69 12.74 12.77 -8.05
CA ASP A 69 13.80 13.39 -7.25
C ASP A 69 15.13 12.62 -7.39
N SER A 70 15.07 11.29 -7.51
CA SER A 70 16.23 10.44 -7.83
C SER A 70 16.80 10.70 -9.22
N ILE A 71 15.96 10.96 -10.23
CA ILE A 71 16.40 11.34 -11.59
C ILE A 71 17.02 12.75 -11.59
N LYS A 72 16.62 13.62 -10.65
CA LYS A 72 17.18 14.97 -10.49
C LYS A 72 18.46 15.03 -9.65
N GLY A 73 18.86 13.92 -9.02
CA GLY A 73 20.08 13.86 -8.20
C GLY A 73 19.99 14.68 -6.90
N GLU A 74 18.80 15.06 -6.45
CA GLU A 74 18.62 15.67 -5.14
C GLU A 74 18.54 14.56 -4.09
N HIS A 75 19.49 14.56 -3.15
CA HIS A 75 19.58 13.58 -2.08
C HIS A 75 18.35 13.70 -1.17
N VAL A 76 17.35 12.84 -1.36
CA VAL A 76 16.22 12.73 -0.44
C VAL A 76 16.65 11.84 0.71
N SER A 77 17.08 12.45 1.83
CA SER A 77 17.20 11.71 3.08
C SER A 77 15.81 11.25 3.48
N ALA A 78 15.56 9.94 3.41
CA ALA A 78 14.48 9.33 4.16
C ALA A 78 14.78 9.60 5.64
N SER A 79 14.14 10.62 6.20
CA SER A 79 14.10 10.80 7.65
C SER A 79 13.26 9.65 8.20
N CYS A 80 13.92 8.53 8.50
CA CYS A 80 13.49 7.66 9.58
C CYS A 80 13.39 8.58 10.82
N ARG A 81 12.17 8.85 11.28
CA ARG A 81 11.96 9.49 12.57
C ARG A 81 12.22 8.44 13.65
N ASP A 82 13.00 8.84 14.64
CA ASP A 82 13.31 8.09 15.87
C ASP A 82 12.05 7.68 16.65
#